data_AF-A0A945TRF8-F1
#
_entry.id   AF-A0A945TRF8-F1
#
_cell.length_a   1.000
_cell.length_b   1.000
_cell.length_c   1.000
_cell.angle_alpha   90.00
_cell.angle_beta   90.00
_cell.angle_gamma   90.00
#
_symmetry.space_group_name_H-M   'P 1'
#
loop_
_entity.id
_entity.type
_entity.pdbx_description
1 polymer ?
#
loop_
_entity_poly.entity_id
_entity_poly.type
_entity_poly.pdbx_seq_one_letter_code
_entity_poly.pdbx_strand_id
1 'polypeptide(L)'
;KFCDSVVGIDASKSFITCADLIKASGTASFRLTREGSLGTPAEVQLPADLARDRVTFLQGDAADPPASVGKFDVVILANLLDRLAHPRKMLQKLPEITRPGAQVIICSPFTWWDDFTDPDERLGGFVRDGKEVTSMETITELLSDDFSPPVIGDEPFLIRQHERKFFMSVAHVGVWTRK
;
A
#
# COMPACT_ATOMS: atom_id res chain seq x y z
N LYS A 1 -15.32 3.43 -14.12
CA LYS A 1 -13.90 3.83 -14.26
C LYS A 1 -13.71 5.03 -13.34
N PHE A 2 -13.04 4.85 -12.19
CA PHE A 2 -13.17 5.75 -11.04
C PHE A 2 -12.07 6.83 -10.95
N CYS A 3 -10.91 6.64 -11.58
CA CYS A 3 -9.81 7.60 -11.55
C CYS A 3 -9.30 7.92 -12.96
N ASP A 4 -9.09 9.20 -13.26
CA ASP A 4 -8.56 9.66 -14.56
C ASP A 4 -7.03 9.55 -14.67
N SER A 5 -6.33 9.51 -13.54
CA SER A 5 -4.88 9.30 -13.45
C SER A 5 -4.52 8.57 -12.16
N VAL A 6 -3.38 7.87 -12.15
CA VAL A 6 -2.86 7.12 -11.00
C VAL A 6 -1.39 7.46 -10.79
N VAL A 7 -1.00 7.64 -9.53
CA VAL A 7 0.41 7.77 -9.12
C VAL A 7 0.76 6.61 -8.19
N GLY A 8 1.79 5.85 -8.54
CA GLY A 8 2.38 4.80 -7.70
C GLY A 8 3.70 5.28 -7.10
N ILE A 9 3.91 5.07 -5.80
CA ILE A 9 5.13 5.45 -5.09
C ILE A 9 5.74 4.19 -4.47
N ASP A 10 7.03 3.98 -4.65
CA ASP A 10 7.79 2.89 -4.03
C ASP A 10 9.23 3.34 -3.73
N ALA A 11 9.80 2.90 -2.61
CA ALA A 11 11.18 3.22 -2.26
C ALA A 11 12.20 2.50 -3.16
N SER A 12 11.80 1.34 -3.71
CA SER A 12 12.64 0.47 -4.52
C SER A 12 12.82 1.00 -5.94
N LYS A 13 14.03 1.48 -6.24
CA LYS A 13 14.42 1.90 -7.59
C LYS A 13 14.19 0.80 -8.63
N SER A 14 14.46 -0.46 -8.29
CA SER A 14 14.31 -1.58 -9.21
C SER A 14 12.84 -1.86 -9.54
N PHE A 15 11.93 -1.67 -8.58
CA PHE A 15 10.50 -1.81 -8.81
C PHE A 15 9.97 -0.69 -9.71
N ILE A 16 10.34 0.56 -9.43
CA ILE A 16 9.98 1.71 -10.28
C ILE A 16 10.52 1.54 -11.70
N THR A 17 11.80 1.16 -11.84
CA THR A 17 12.40 0.91 -13.17
C THR A 17 11.64 -0.18 -13.93
N CYS A 18 11.27 -1.27 -13.25
CA CYS A 18 10.48 -2.35 -13.86
C CYS A 18 9.08 -1.87 -14.27
N ALA A 19 8.40 -1.11 -13.40
CA ALA A 19 7.08 -0.57 -13.66
C ALA A 19 7.07 0.39 -14.87
N ASP A 20 8.09 1.25 -15.00
CA ASP A 20 8.25 2.14 -16.15
C ASP A 20 8.53 1.37 -17.45
N LEU A 21 9.34 0.31 -17.39
CA LEU A 21 9.56 -0.57 -18.55
C LEU A 21 8.25 -1.21 -19.00
N ILE A 22 7.47 -1.77 -18.07
CA ILE A 22 6.16 -2.39 -18.34
C ILE A 22 5.18 -1.37 -18.92
N LYS A 23 5.15 -0.15 -18.36
CA LYS A 23 4.34 0.96 -18.88
C LYS A 23 4.72 1.30 -20.32
N ALA A 24 6.01 1.35 -20.65
CA ALA A 24 6.50 1.70 -21.98
C ALA A 24 6.29 0.59 -23.02
N SER A 25 6.74 -0.63 -22.73
CA SER A 25 6.68 -1.77 -23.68
C SER A 25 5.28 -2.40 -23.76
N GLY A 26 4.50 -2.33 -22.68
CA GLY A 26 3.26 -3.07 -22.54
C GLY A 26 3.50 -4.55 -22.19
N THR A 27 4.74 -4.95 -21.96
CA THR A 27 5.13 -6.33 -21.67
C THR A 27 6.18 -6.41 -20.57
N ALA A 28 6.18 -7.50 -19.81
CA ALA A 28 7.25 -7.83 -18.87
C ALA A 28 7.62 -9.31 -19.02
N SER A 29 8.90 -9.59 -19.22
CA SER A 29 9.43 -10.95 -19.14
C SER A 29 10.18 -11.12 -17.83
N PHE A 30 9.88 -12.19 -17.09
CA PHE A 30 10.51 -12.50 -15.81
C PHE A 30 10.59 -14.02 -15.60
N ARG A 31 11.30 -14.45 -14.56
CA ARG A 31 11.44 -15.87 -14.24
C ARG A 31 10.60 -16.20 -13.01
N LEU A 32 9.60 -17.06 -13.17
CA LEU A 32 8.82 -17.59 -12.05
C LEU A 32 9.63 -18.65 -11.32
N THR A 33 10.08 -18.35 -10.10
CA THR A 33 10.75 -19.32 -9.24
C THR A 33 9.86 -20.54 -9.00
N ARG A 34 10.42 -21.73 -9.20
CA ARG A 34 9.76 -23.01 -8.94
C ARG A 34 10.24 -23.62 -7.62
N GLU A 35 11.54 -23.82 -7.50
CA GLU A 35 12.24 -24.27 -6.29
C GLU A 35 13.74 -23.90 -6.38
N GLY A 36 14.35 -23.48 -5.27
CA GLY A 36 15.77 -23.07 -5.28
C GLY A 36 16.08 -22.04 -6.38
N SER A 37 17.05 -22.35 -7.24
CA SER A 37 17.42 -21.55 -8.43
C SER A 37 16.64 -21.93 -9.69
N LEU A 38 15.80 -22.95 -9.64
CA LEU A 38 14.96 -23.39 -10.76
C LEU A 38 13.78 -22.44 -10.94
N GLY A 39 13.44 -22.17 -12.19
CA GLY A 39 12.31 -21.33 -12.56
C GLY A 39 11.95 -21.50 -14.02
N THR A 40 10.78 -20.98 -14.37
CA THR A 40 10.26 -21.00 -15.75
C THR A 40 10.18 -19.56 -16.25
N PRO A 41 10.63 -19.27 -17.48
CA PRO A 41 10.36 -17.97 -18.11
C PRO A 41 8.85 -17.72 -18.17
N ALA A 42 8.43 -16.51 -17.86
CA ALA A 42 7.06 -16.06 -17.94
C ALA A 42 7.04 -14.68 -18.60
N GLU A 43 5.95 -14.40 -19.29
CA GLU A 43 5.70 -13.10 -19.89
C GLU A 43 4.29 -12.65 -19.54
N VAL A 44 4.16 -11.37 -19.21
CA VAL A 44 2.87 -10.71 -19.04
C VAL A 44 2.76 -9.64 -20.11
N GLN A 45 1.60 -9.58 -20.75
CA GLN A 45 1.23 -8.53 -21.69
C GLN A 45 0.04 -7.75 -21.13
N LEU A 46 0.17 -6.42 -21.11
CA LEU A 46 -0.93 -5.54 -20.72
C LEU A 46 -2.03 -5.55 -21.79
N PRO A 47 -3.30 -5.37 -21.40
CA PRO A 47 -4.39 -5.18 -22.37
C PRO A 47 -4.08 -4.04 -23.34
N ALA A 48 -4.38 -4.24 -24.62
CA ALA A 48 -4.06 -3.28 -25.67
C ALA A 48 -4.80 -1.94 -25.51
N ASP A 49 -5.97 -1.95 -24.87
CA ASP A 49 -6.83 -0.80 -24.62
C ASP A 49 -6.55 -0.10 -23.27
N LEU A 50 -5.54 -0.55 -22.53
CA LEU A 50 -5.15 0.08 -21.28
C LEU A 50 -4.52 1.45 -21.54
N ALA A 51 -5.06 2.49 -20.92
CA ALA A 51 -4.54 3.86 -20.98
C ALA A 51 -3.29 4.01 -20.09
N ARG A 52 -2.15 3.53 -20.60
CA ARG A 52 -0.85 3.49 -19.89
C ARG A 52 -0.28 4.88 -19.61
N ASP A 53 -0.65 5.87 -20.40
CA ASP A 53 -0.29 7.29 -20.27
C ASP A 53 -0.87 7.95 -19.01
N ARG A 54 -1.91 7.36 -18.40
CA ARG A 54 -2.57 7.86 -17.19
C ARG A 54 -1.89 7.42 -15.88
N VAL A 55 -0.83 6.62 -15.95
CA VAL A 55 -0.14 6.09 -14.76
C VAL A 55 1.24 6.70 -14.66
N THR A 56 1.63 7.19 -13.49
CA THR A 56 2.97 7.70 -13.20
C THR A 56 3.56 6.96 -12.01
N PHE A 57 4.84 6.58 -12.11
CA PHE A 57 5.57 5.94 -11.02
C PHE A 57 6.63 6.90 -10.48
N LEU A 58 6.76 6.98 -9.16
CA LEU A 58 7.72 7.81 -8.47
C LEU A 58 8.53 6.96 -7.51
N GLN A 59 9.85 7.11 -7.54
CA GLN A 59 10.69 6.57 -6.48
C GLN A 59 10.65 7.52 -5.28
N GLY A 60 10.30 7.02 -4.09
CA GLY A 60 10.27 7.84 -2.88
C GLY A 60 9.87 7.07 -1.62
N ASP A 61 10.09 7.69 -0.47
CA ASP A 61 9.56 7.19 0.80
C ASP A 61 8.04 7.43 0.82
N ALA A 62 7.28 6.34 0.89
CA ALA A 62 5.84 6.44 0.95
C ALA A 62 5.35 7.08 2.25
N ALA A 63 6.15 7.11 3.33
CA ALA A 63 5.81 7.82 4.57
C ALA A 63 5.92 9.34 4.47
N ASP A 64 6.62 9.86 3.46
CA ASP A 64 6.83 11.29 3.23
C ASP A 64 6.75 11.62 1.73
N PRO A 65 5.56 11.46 1.12
CA PRO A 65 5.39 11.79 -0.29
C PRO A 65 5.66 13.29 -0.51
N PRO A 66 6.35 13.67 -1.59
CA PRO A 66 6.68 15.07 -1.83
C PRO A 66 5.41 15.90 -2.05
N ALA A 67 5.37 17.14 -1.55
CA ALA A 67 4.21 18.03 -1.72
C ALA A 67 3.80 18.24 -3.19
N SER A 68 4.75 18.07 -4.13
CA SER A 68 4.50 18.13 -5.56
C SER A 68 3.63 16.99 -6.10
N VAL A 69 3.36 15.94 -5.32
CA VAL A 69 2.50 14.82 -5.72
C VAL A 69 1.04 15.26 -5.93
N GLY A 70 0.65 16.38 -5.33
CA GLY A 70 -0.69 16.96 -5.46
C GLY A 70 -1.71 16.32 -4.51
N LYS A 71 -3.00 16.43 -4.89
CA LYS A 71 -4.12 15.91 -4.11
C LYS A 71 -4.90 14.88 -4.91
N PHE A 72 -5.43 13.89 -4.20
CA PHE A 72 -6.09 12.72 -4.76
C PHE A 72 -7.53 12.60 -4.28
N ASP A 73 -8.35 12.01 -5.14
CA ASP A 73 -9.74 11.62 -4.86
C ASP A 73 -9.80 10.21 -4.23
N VAL A 74 -8.74 9.41 -4.40
CA VAL A 74 -8.57 8.10 -3.78
C VAL A 74 -7.09 7.89 -3.44
N VAL A 75 -6.80 7.48 -2.20
CA VAL A 75 -5.47 7.05 -1.74
C VAL A 75 -5.57 5.63 -1.20
N ILE A 76 -4.64 4.75 -1.61
CA ILE A 76 -4.60 3.36 -1.17
C ILE A 76 -3.24 3.07 -0.53
N LEU A 77 -3.27 2.61 0.72
CA LEU A 77 -2.12 2.10 1.45
C LEU A 77 -2.30 0.59 1.65
N ALA A 78 -1.93 -0.19 0.62
CA ALA A 78 -2.10 -1.65 0.62
C ALA A 78 -0.80 -2.36 1.01
N ASN A 79 -0.84 -3.14 2.10
CA ASN A 79 0.29 -3.88 2.66
C ASN A 79 1.53 -3.01 2.88
N LEU A 80 1.30 -1.74 3.26
CA LEU A 80 2.32 -0.72 3.38
C LEU A 80 2.53 -0.28 4.83
N LEU A 81 1.46 0.02 5.56
CA LEU A 81 1.56 0.75 6.82
C LEU A 81 2.40 0.02 7.88
N ASP A 82 2.33 -1.31 7.91
CA ASP A 82 3.12 -2.17 8.81
C ASP A 82 4.52 -2.51 8.28
N ARG A 83 4.95 -1.80 7.23
CA ARG A 83 6.29 -1.84 6.62
C ARG A 83 7.01 -0.49 6.68
N LEU A 84 6.39 0.52 7.27
CA LEU A 84 6.99 1.85 7.43
C LEU A 84 7.70 1.95 8.78
N ALA A 85 8.87 2.58 8.79
CA ALA A 85 9.58 2.89 10.03
C ALA A 85 8.77 3.86 10.91
N HIS A 86 8.08 4.83 10.29
CA HIS A 86 7.29 5.86 10.98
C HIS A 86 5.88 5.96 10.38
N PRO A 87 5.00 4.97 10.62
CA PRO A 87 3.67 4.90 10.00
C PRO A 87 2.78 6.10 10.34
N ARG A 88 2.98 6.72 11.53
CA ARG A 88 2.24 7.93 11.95
C ARG A 88 2.45 9.10 10.99
N LYS A 89 3.66 9.25 10.41
CA LYS A 89 3.95 10.34 9.47
C LYS A 89 3.09 10.23 8.21
N MET A 90 2.93 9.02 7.68
CA MET A 90 2.05 8.80 6.53
C MET A 90 0.61 9.21 6.85
N LEU A 91 0.09 8.81 8.01
CA LEU A 91 -1.28 9.15 8.40
C LEU A 91 -1.48 10.66 8.54
N GLN A 92 -0.51 11.36 9.15
CA GLN A 92 -0.51 12.82 9.27
C GLN A 92 -0.46 13.54 7.91
N LYS A 93 0.09 12.90 6.87
CA LYS A 93 0.14 13.44 5.51
C LYS A 93 -1.14 13.26 4.71
N LEU A 94 -2.01 12.30 5.07
CA LEU A 94 -3.25 12.04 4.34
C LEU A 94 -4.13 13.28 4.15
N PRO A 95 -4.35 14.15 5.15
CA PRO A 95 -5.06 15.42 4.97
C PRO A 95 -4.50 16.34 3.89
N GLU A 96 -3.17 16.38 3.77
CA GLU A 96 -2.49 17.28 2.83
C GLU A 96 -2.65 16.81 1.38
N ILE A 97 -2.75 15.49 1.16
CA ILE A 97 -2.79 14.86 -0.16
C ILE A 97 -4.19 14.39 -0.58
N THR A 98 -5.23 14.67 0.20
CA THR A 98 -6.62 14.28 -0.14
C THR A 98 -7.50 15.50 -0.39
N ARG A 99 -8.46 15.37 -1.31
CA ARG A 99 -9.53 16.37 -1.50
C ARG A 99 -10.71 16.08 -0.56
N PRO A 100 -11.52 17.09 -0.18
CA PRO A 100 -12.81 16.83 0.49
C PRO A 100 -13.64 15.80 -0.29
N GLY A 101 -14.20 14.82 0.42
CA GLY A 101 -14.91 13.68 -0.17
C GLY A 101 -14.02 12.56 -0.74
N ALA A 102 -12.70 12.70 -0.72
CA ALA A 102 -11.78 11.64 -1.17
C ALA A 102 -11.84 10.41 -0.27
N GLN A 103 -11.54 9.24 -0.85
CA GLN A 103 -11.45 7.99 -0.12
C GLN A 103 -10.01 7.67 0.27
N VAL A 104 -9.79 7.25 1.51
CA VAL A 104 -8.55 6.63 1.95
C VAL A 104 -8.83 5.17 2.28
N ILE A 105 -8.11 4.27 1.64
CA ILE A 105 -8.23 2.83 1.82
C ILE A 105 -6.93 2.33 2.45
N ILE A 106 -7.00 1.78 3.65
CA ILE A 106 -5.86 1.15 4.32
C ILE A 106 -6.17 -0.34 4.40
N CYS A 107 -5.31 -1.14 3.78
CA CYS A 107 -5.40 -2.60 3.83
C CYS A 107 -4.09 -3.11 4.42
N SER A 108 -4.13 -3.68 5.62
CA SER A 108 -2.93 -4.24 6.22
C SER A 108 -3.29 -5.44 7.10
N PRO A 109 -2.46 -6.50 7.10
CA PRO A 109 -2.58 -7.57 8.08
C PRO A 109 -2.08 -7.13 9.46
N PHE A 110 -1.48 -5.94 9.57
CA PHE A 110 -0.89 -5.38 10.79
C PHE A 110 0.09 -6.33 11.46
N THR A 111 0.99 -6.93 10.68
CA THR A 111 1.93 -7.92 11.22
C THR A 111 3.06 -7.27 12.03
N TRP A 112 3.37 -6.00 11.73
CA TRP A 112 4.32 -5.17 12.48
C TRP A 112 5.68 -5.83 12.74
N TRP A 113 6.34 -6.35 11.70
CA TRP A 113 7.68 -6.96 11.87
C TRP A 113 8.70 -5.94 12.39
N ASP A 114 9.48 -6.36 13.38
CA ASP A 114 10.55 -5.54 14.00
C ASP A 114 11.57 -5.04 12.98
N ASP A 115 11.79 -5.79 11.90
CA ASP A 115 12.68 -5.41 10.79
C ASP A 115 12.25 -4.10 10.09
N PHE A 116 10.98 -3.71 10.23
CA PHE A 116 10.40 -2.56 9.53
C PHE A 116 9.96 -1.45 10.48
N THR A 117 9.30 -1.80 11.58
CA THR A 117 8.72 -0.83 12.51
C THR A 117 9.16 -1.17 13.92
N ASP A 118 9.87 -0.24 14.55
CA ASP A 118 10.23 -0.34 15.96
C ASP A 118 8.95 -0.55 16.81
N PRO A 119 8.97 -1.42 17.84
CA PRO A 119 7.84 -1.62 18.73
C PRO A 119 7.17 -0.34 19.25
N ASP A 120 7.95 0.71 19.51
CA ASP A 120 7.44 2.00 20.02
C ASP A 120 6.76 2.85 18.94
N GLU A 121 7.04 2.60 17.65
CA GLU A 121 6.42 3.27 16.50
C GLU A 121 5.11 2.60 16.05
N ARG A 122 4.83 1.38 16.53
CA ARG A 122 3.63 0.61 16.15
C ARG A 122 2.34 1.36 16.50
N LEU A 123 1.33 1.19 15.66
CA LEU A 123 0.00 1.75 15.90
C LEU A 123 -0.91 0.81 16.69
N GLY A 124 -0.52 -0.43 16.92
CA GLY A 124 -1.29 -1.41 17.68
C GLY A 124 -0.60 -2.77 17.71
N GLY A 125 -1.32 -3.79 18.17
CA GLY A 125 -0.77 -5.13 18.34
C GLY A 125 0.04 -5.29 19.64
N PHE A 126 -0.28 -4.49 20.66
CA PHE A 126 0.35 -4.53 21.97
C PHE A 126 -0.65 -4.24 23.09
N VAL A 127 -0.23 -4.44 24.34
CA VAL A 127 -1.01 -4.12 25.54
C VAL A 127 -0.42 -2.89 26.21
N ARG A 128 -1.27 -1.93 26.58
CA ARG A 128 -0.91 -0.74 27.35
C ARG A 128 -1.88 -0.58 28.51
N ASP A 129 -1.34 -0.44 29.72
CA ASP A 129 -2.12 -0.30 30.97
C ASP A 129 -3.21 -1.38 31.14
N GLY A 130 -2.88 -2.62 30.77
CA GLY A 130 -3.78 -3.77 30.87
C GLY A 130 -4.89 -3.82 29.81
N LYS A 131 -4.84 -2.95 28.80
CA LYS A 131 -5.78 -2.94 27.67
C LYS A 131 -5.07 -3.24 26.37
N GLU A 132 -5.71 -4.04 25.52
CA GLU A 132 -5.26 -4.26 24.15
C GLU A 132 -5.41 -2.96 23.35
N VAL A 133 -4.39 -2.65 22.55
CA VAL A 133 -4.41 -1.54 21.61
C VAL A 133 -4.37 -2.12 20.21
N THR A 134 -5.46 -1.94 19.44
CA THR A 134 -5.52 -2.43 18.06
C THR A 134 -5.10 -1.36 17.07
N SER A 135 -4.50 -1.78 15.95
CA SER A 135 -4.05 -0.83 14.91
C SER A 135 -5.21 -0.02 14.35
N MET A 136 -6.36 -0.65 14.11
CA MET A 136 -7.52 0.00 13.50
C MET A 136 -8.13 1.08 14.39
N GLU A 137 -8.20 0.85 15.71
CA GLU A 137 -8.66 1.87 16.67
C GLU A 137 -7.74 3.07 16.67
N THR A 138 -6.43 2.86 16.82
CA THR A 138 -5.44 3.96 16.81
C THR A 138 -5.45 4.73 15.49
N ILE A 139 -5.53 4.04 14.35
CA ILE A 139 -5.61 4.70 13.04
C ILE A 139 -6.90 5.53 12.94
N THR A 140 -8.03 4.98 13.38
CA THR A 140 -9.32 5.68 13.37
C THR A 140 -9.28 6.93 14.24
N GLU A 141 -8.67 6.85 15.42
CA GLU A 141 -8.47 8.00 16.31
C GLU A 141 -7.59 9.08 15.65
N LEU A 142 -6.44 8.68 15.08
CA LEU A 142 -5.51 9.61 14.43
C LEU A 142 -6.11 10.34 13.23
N LEU A 143 -7.07 9.73 12.53
CA LEU A 143 -7.72 10.32 11.36
C LEU A 143 -9.03 11.06 11.71
N SER A 144 -9.45 11.03 12.97
CA SER A 144 -10.81 11.43 13.37
C SER A 144 -11.14 12.90 13.19
N ASP A 145 -10.16 13.80 13.24
CA ASP A 145 -10.37 15.24 13.03
C ASP A 145 -10.77 15.54 11.58
N ASP A 146 -10.20 14.77 10.66
CA ASP A 146 -10.12 15.09 9.23
C ASP A 146 -10.97 14.16 8.34
N PHE A 147 -11.29 12.97 8.85
CA PHE A 147 -12.00 11.92 8.11
C PHE A 147 -13.19 11.41 8.91
N SER A 148 -14.23 10.98 8.20
CA SER A 148 -15.36 10.26 8.78
C SER A 148 -14.94 8.84 9.23
N PRO A 149 -15.62 8.23 10.22
CA PRO A 149 -15.34 6.87 10.66
C PRO A 149 -15.31 5.87 9.48
N PRO A 150 -14.42 4.87 9.51
CA PRO A 150 -14.25 3.98 8.37
C PRO A 150 -15.39 2.98 8.23
N VAL A 151 -15.64 2.57 6.99
CA VAL A 151 -16.26 1.25 6.75
C VAL A 151 -15.16 0.21 6.85
N ILE A 152 -15.40 -0.84 7.64
CA ILE A 152 -14.42 -1.87 7.95
C ILE A 152 -14.80 -3.19 7.26
N GLY A 153 -13.81 -3.94 6.80
CA GLY A 153 -13.97 -5.28 6.26
C GLY A 153 -12.67 -6.06 6.23
N ASP A 154 -12.72 -7.27 5.66
CA ASP A 154 -11.57 -8.15 5.50
C ASP A 154 -11.37 -8.50 4.03
N GLU A 155 -10.12 -8.47 3.56
CA GLU A 155 -9.75 -8.85 2.19
C GLU A 155 -8.65 -9.94 2.22
N PRO A 156 -9.00 -11.21 1.89
CA PRO A 156 -8.01 -12.28 1.76
C PRO A 156 -7.09 -12.08 0.56
N PHE A 157 -5.79 -12.35 0.72
CA PHE A 157 -4.83 -12.28 -0.38
C PHE A 157 -3.74 -13.36 -0.29
N LEU A 158 -3.13 -13.65 -1.44
CA LEU A 158 -2.06 -14.62 -1.61
C LEU A 158 -0.82 -13.97 -2.21
N ILE A 159 0.33 -14.13 -1.55
CA ILE A 159 1.64 -13.79 -2.10
C ILE A 159 2.40 -15.08 -2.41
N ARG A 160 2.72 -15.29 -3.68
CA ARG A 160 3.51 -16.44 -4.12
C ARG A 160 5.01 -16.18 -3.93
N GLN A 161 5.71 -17.01 -3.15
CA GLN A 161 7.17 -17.03 -3.14
C GLN A 161 7.74 -17.92 -4.26
N HIS A 162 7.26 -19.17 -4.34
CA HIS A 162 7.61 -20.10 -5.40
C HIS A 162 6.47 -21.11 -5.60
N GLU A 163 6.64 -22.10 -6.47
CA GLU A 163 5.55 -22.98 -6.95
C GLU A 163 4.79 -23.72 -5.84
N ARG A 164 5.44 -23.97 -4.70
CA ARG A 164 4.89 -24.70 -3.55
C ARG A 164 4.88 -23.90 -2.24
N LYS A 165 5.15 -22.59 -2.28
CA LYS A 165 5.15 -21.74 -1.08
C LYS A 165 4.44 -20.43 -1.35
N PHE A 166 3.37 -20.22 -0.58
CA PHE A 166 2.50 -19.06 -0.63
C PHE A 166 2.33 -18.52 0.80
N PHE A 167 2.21 -17.21 0.92
CA PHE A 167 1.66 -16.59 2.12
C PHE A 167 0.19 -16.32 1.88
N MET A 168 -0.67 -16.97 2.65
CA MET A 168 -2.07 -16.58 2.78
C MET A 168 -2.16 -15.60 3.94
N SER A 169 -2.85 -14.48 3.72
CA SER A 169 -3.12 -13.50 4.76
C SER A 169 -4.49 -12.88 4.52
N VAL A 170 -5.04 -12.25 5.55
CA VAL A 170 -6.28 -11.49 5.49
C VAL A 170 -5.93 -10.08 5.93
N ALA A 171 -6.07 -9.13 5.01
CA ALA A 171 -5.87 -7.72 5.34
C ALA A 171 -7.13 -7.22 6.05
N HIS A 172 -6.94 -6.56 7.19
CA HIS A 172 -8.00 -5.78 7.81
C HIS A 172 -8.07 -4.45 7.04
N VAL A 173 -9.23 -4.18 6.43
CA VAL A 173 -9.46 -3.07 5.53
C VAL A 173 -10.30 -2.01 6.22
N GLY A 174 -9.86 -0.76 6.15
CA GLY A 174 -10.65 0.41 6.50
C GLY A 174 -10.78 1.35 5.30
N VAL A 175 -11.98 1.90 5.09
CA VAL A 175 -12.27 2.91 4.06
C VAL A 175 -12.81 4.16 4.73
N TRP A 176 -11.98 5.21 4.79
CA TRP A 176 -12.34 6.53 5.31
C TRP A 176 -12.77 7.45 4.17
N THR A 177 -13.65 8.41 4.49
CA THR A 177 -14.00 9.51 3.58
C THR A 177 -13.54 10.83 4.20
N ARG A 178 -12.85 11.66 3.41
CA ARG A 178 -12.38 12.97 3.82
C ARG A 178 -13.55 13.92 4.06
N LYS A 179 -13.56 14.62 5.21
CA LYS A 179 -14.56 15.64 5.54
C LYS A 179 -14.42 16.89 4.66
#